data_AF-A0A1T5MM86-F1
#
_entry.id   AF-A0A1T5MM86-F1
#
_cell.length_a   1.000
_cell.length_b   1.000
_cell.length_c   1.000
_cell.angle_alpha   90.00
_cell.angle_beta   90.00
_cell.angle_gamma   90.00
#
_symmetry.space_group_name_H-M   'P 1'
#
loop_
_entity.id
_entity.type
_entity.pdbx_description
1 polymer ?
#
loop_
_entity_poly.entity_id
_entity_poly.type
_entity_poly.pdbx_seq_one_letter_code
_entity_poly.pdbx_strand_id
1 'polypeptide(L)'
;MQVKNIPETKSLVKARKIEFDGEHKNDSLLIGNFGDVEFTAKGVFDLSGMIYSKKNVEFTIIGNGIIRFHGVCKKIIIHLVKGDCTLDFSKLTSKEVCCVSLRDNSQTIVGPTKVISRANLQDKAILKYSGSARLQSYSVIGMSRIELVENLV
;
A
#
# COMPACT_ATOMS: atom_id res chain seq x y z
N MET A 1 -46.39 -24.11 -13.27
CA MET A 1 -45.59 -23.61 -12.13
C MET A 1 -44.24 -23.14 -12.68
N GLN A 2 -43.95 -21.84 -12.63
CA GLN A 2 -42.65 -21.30 -13.04
C GLN A 2 -41.74 -21.18 -11.80
N VAL A 3 -40.59 -21.86 -11.84
CA VAL A 3 -39.54 -21.73 -10.83
C VAL A 3 -38.78 -20.43 -11.11
N LYS A 4 -38.92 -19.44 -10.23
CA LYS A 4 -38.12 -18.21 -10.28
C LYS A 4 -36.72 -18.52 -9.77
N ASN A 5 -35.72 -18.43 -10.64
CA ASN A 5 -34.33 -18.33 -10.23
C ASN A 5 -34.14 -17.02 -9.46
N ILE A 6 -33.90 -17.13 -8.15
CA ILE A 6 -33.49 -16.02 -7.31
C ILE A 6 -31.98 -15.82 -7.57
N PRO A 7 -31.53 -14.62 -7.99
CA PRO A 7 -30.10 -14.38 -8.14
C PRO A 7 -29.45 -14.41 -6.77
N GLU A 8 -28.46 -15.28 -6.59
CA GLU A 8 -27.62 -15.33 -5.41
C GLU A 8 -26.98 -13.95 -5.18
N THR A 9 -27.42 -13.28 -4.12
CA THR A 9 -26.81 -12.08 -3.59
C THR A 9 -25.37 -12.41 -3.22
N LYS A 10 -24.40 -11.99 -4.04
CA LYS A 10 -22.97 -12.02 -3.68
C LYS A 10 -22.80 -11.38 -2.31
N SER A 11 -22.56 -12.19 -1.28
CA SER A 11 -22.26 -11.70 0.06
C SER A 11 -21.07 -10.75 -0.05
N LEU A 12 -21.25 -9.48 0.31
CA LEU A 12 -20.17 -8.52 0.48
C LEU A 12 -19.26 -9.08 1.59
N VAL A 13 -18.23 -9.81 1.20
CA VAL A 13 -17.20 -10.27 2.14
C VAL A 13 -16.53 -9.02 2.66
N LYS A 14 -16.82 -8.68 3.91
CA LYS A 14 -16.27 -7.52 4.60
C LYS A 14 -14.75 -7.65 4.64
N ALA A 15 -14.04 -6.63 4.18
CA ALA A 15 -12.58 -6.61 4.22
C ALA A 15 -12.08 -6.83 5.66
N ARG A 16 -11.04 -7.65 5.81
CA ARG A 16 -10.40 -7.87 7.11
C ARG A 16 -9.64 -6.60 7.49
N LYS A 17 -9.85 -6.11 8.71
CA LYS A 17 -9.15 -4.93 9.24
C LYS A 17 -8.00 -5.36 10.15
N ILE A 18 -6.85 -4.72 9.98
CA ILE A 18 -5.67 -4.82 10.84
C ILE A 18 -5.31 -3.40 11.24
N GLU A 19 -5.35 -3.10 12.54
CA GLU A 19 -5.19 -1.74 13.05
C GLU A 19 -4.15 -1.71 14.18
N PHE A 20 -3.24 -0.76 14.08
CA PHE A 20 -2.24 -0.43 15.10
C PHE A 20 -2.39 1.05 15.46
N ASP A 21 -2.53 1.34 16.75
CA ASP A 21 -2.65 2.70 17.28
C ASP A 21 -1.73 2.89 18.49
N GLY A 22 -0.81 3.87 18.41
CA GLY A 22 0.21 4.13 19.42
C GLY A 22 1.62 3.70 18.97
N GLU A 23 2.47 3.35 19.93
CA GLU A 23 3.81 2.83 19.65
C GLU A 23 3.77 1.31 19.46
N HIS A 24 4.20 0.84 18.30
CA HIS A 24 4.18 -0.58 17.95
C HIS A 24 5.46 -1.04 17.27
N LYS A 25 5.95 -2.21 17.70
CA LYS A 25 7.03 -2.93 17.03
C LYS A 25 6.62 -4.38 16.81
N ASN A 26 6.67 -4.84 15.57
CA ASN A 26 6.31 -6.20 15.21
C ASN A 26 6.94 -6.55 13.85
N ASP A 27 7.75 -7.59 13.79
CA ASP A 27 8.48 -8.01 12.60
C ASP A 27 7.86 -9.20 11.86
N SER A 28 6.72 -9.69 12.33
CA SER A 28 6.17 -10.99 11.96
C SER A 28 4.71 -10.91 11.48
N LEU A 29 4.31 -9.77 10.89
CA LEU A 29 2.95 -9.59 10.37
C LEU A 29 2.70 -10.50 9.15
N LEU A 30 1.51 -11.11 9.08
CA LEU A 30 1.11 -11.94 7.94
C LEU A 30 -0.24 -11.52 7.38
N ILE A 31 -0.24 -11.07 6.12
CA ILE A 31 -1.44 -10.77 5.34
C ILE A 31 -1.64 -11.88 4.31
N GLY A 32 -2.51 -12.83 4.63
CA GLY A 32 -2.84 -14.00 3.80
C GLY A 32 -4.01 -13.80 2.82
N ASN A 33 -4.33 -14.85 2.07
CA ASN A 33 -5.25 -14.81 0.93
C ASN A 33 -6.77 -14.86 1.29
N PHE A 34 -7.17 -14.32 2.43
CA PHE A 34 -8.54 -14.44 2.97
C PHE A 34 -9.48 -13.28 2.59
N GLY A 35 -9.32 -12.70 1.39
CA GLY A 35 -10.09 -11.55 0.93
C GLY A 35 -9.27 -10.27 0.87
N ASP A 36 -9.96 -9.15 0.66
CA ASP A 36 -9.33 -7.83 0.71
C ASP A 36 -9.00 -7.47 2.18
N VAL A 37 -7.89 -6.75 2.36
CA VAL A 37 -7.38 -6.41 3.70
C VAL A 37 -7.15 -4.91 3.79
N GLU A 38 -7.66 -4.30 4.86
CA GLU A 38 -7.39 -2.91 5.24
C GLU A 38 -6.37 -2.91 6.37
N PHE A 39 -5.22 -2.30 6.14
CA PHE A 39 -4.13 -2.12 7.10
C PHE A 39 -4.04 -0.65 7.49
N THR A 40 -4.18 -0.37 8.79
CA THR A 40 -4.04 0.99 9.34
C THR A 40 -2.98 1.00 10.44
N ALA A 41 -2.04 1.92 10.36
CA ALA A 41 -1.08 2.18 11.44
C ALA A 41 -1.02 3.67 11.77
N LYS A 42 -1.19 4.00 13.05
CA LYS A 42 -1.15 5.37 13.58
C LYS A 42 -0.19 5.45 14.76
N GLY A 43 0.74 6.40 14.74
CA GLY A 43 1.69 6.63 15.83
C GLY A 43 3.13 6.35 15.43
N VAL A 44 3.88 5.66 16.28
CA VAL A 44 5.30 5.34 16.05
C VAL A 44 5.42 3.85 15.74
N PHE A 45 6.10 3.51 14.64
CA PHE A 45 6.11 2.13 14.15
C PHE A 45 7.48 1.65 13.68
N ASP A 46 7.77 0.39 14.00
CA ASP A 46 8.76 -0.45 13.32
C ASP A 46 8.09 -1.79 13.02
N LEU A 47 7.30 -1.79 11.94
CA LEU A 47 6.47 -2.92 11.54
C LEU A 47 7.08 -3.60 10.32
N SER A 48 7.11 -4.92 10.32
CA SER A 48 7.39 -5.68 9.12
C SER A 48 6.62 -6.98 9.03
N GLY A 49 6.53 -7.49 7.80
CA GLY A 49 5.84 -8.74 7.56
C GLY A 49 5.77 -9.17 6.11
N MET A 50 4.99 -10.21 5.88
CA MET A 50 4.78 -10.82 4.58
C MET A 50 3.34 -10.63 4.10
N ILE A 51 3.20 -10.27 2.83
CA ILE A 51 1.94 -10.27 2.10
C ILE A 51 1.96 -11.42 1.09
N TYR A 52 0.99 -12.31 1.20
CA TYR A 52 0.74 -13.35 0.22
C TYR A 52 -0.76 -13.40 -0.09
N SER A 53 -1.18 -12.56 -1.04
CA SER A 53 -2.60 -12.37 -1.34
C SER A 53 -2.85 -12.23 -2.84
N LYS A 54 -3.86 -12.93 -3.38
CA LYS A 54 -4.33 -12.69 -4.76
C LYS A 54 -5.33 -11.54 -4.84
N LYS A 55 -5.56 -10.84 -3.73
CA LYS A 55 -6.56 -9.80 -3.51
C LYS A 55 -5.89 -8.44 -3.34
N ASN A 56 -6.70 -7.43 -3.04
CA ASN A 56 -6.20 -6.08 -2.81
C ASN A 56 -5.78 -5.95 -1.34
N VAL A 57 -4.75 -5.15 -1.10
CA VAL A 57 -4.35 -4.73 0.25
C VAL A 57 -4.33 -3.22 0.28
N GLU A 58 -5.05 -2.65 1.24
CA GLU A 58 -5.24 -1.22 1.40
C GLU A 58 -4.46 -0.72 2.61
N PHE A 59 -3.81 0.44 2.49
CA PHE A 59 -2.93 1.01 3.51
C PHE A 59 -3.34 2.43 3.87
N THR A 60 -3.41 2.71 5.17
CA THR A 60 -3.53 4.06 5.74
C THR A 60 -2.49 4.23 6.85
N ILE A 61 -1.49 5.07 6.62
CA ILE A 61 -0.35 5.23 7.53
C ILE A 61 -0.25 6.69 7.97
N ILE A 62 -0.27 6.93 9.29
CA ILE A 62 -0.14 8.28 9.86
C ILE A 62 0.82 8.25 11.05
N GLY A 63 1.98 8.87 10.93
CA GLY A 63 2.92 8.99 12.02
C GLY A 63 4.36 8.83 11.58
N ASN A 64 5.19 8.21 12.42
CA ASN A 64 6.63 8.18 12.25
C ASN A 64 7.19 6.76 12.33
N GLY A 65 8.30 6.51 11.64
CA GLY A 65 8.99 5.23 11.65
C GLY A 65 8.89 4.47 10.33
N ILE A 66 8.99 3.14 10.37
CA ILE A 66 9.12 2.33 9.16
C ILE A 66 8.16 1.14 9.15
N ILE A 67 7.50 0.92 8.00
CA ILE A 67 6.67 -0.25 7.73
C ILE A 67 7.23 -0.95 6.51
N ARG A 68 7.58 -2.23 6.63
CA ARG A 68 8.15 -3.02 5.53
C ARG A 68 7.30 -4.24 5.23
N PHE A 69 6.91 -4.43 3.97
CA PHE A 69 6.28 -5.67 3.55
C PHE A 69 7.00 -6.28 2.36
N HIS A 70 7.12 -7.60 2.37
CA HIS A 70 7.63 -8.38 1.25
C HIS A 70 6.60 -9.41 0.78
N GLY A 71 6.83 -9.99 -0.41
CA GLY A 71 6.01 -11.08 -0.95
C GLY A 71 5.28 -10.70 -2.24
N VAL A 72 4.02 -11.09 -2.37
CA VAL A 72 3.23 -10.91 -3.60
C VAL A 72 1.80 -10.50 -3.28
N CYS A 73 1.31 -9.48 -3.98
CA CYS A 73 -0.10 -9.10 -3.98
C CYS A 73 -0.64 -8.82 -5.39
N LYS A 74 -1.96 -8.77 -5.57
CA LYS A 74 -2.53 -8.35 -6.86
C LYS A 74 -2.41 -6.84 -7.05
N LYS A 75 -2.91 -6.08 -6.07
CA LYS A 75 -2.97 -4.62 -6.11
C LYS A 75 -2.77 -4.06 -4.70
N ILE A 76 -1.95 -3.02 -4.61
CA ILE A 76 -1.77 -2.21 -3.40
C ILE A 76 -2.56 -0.93 -3.58
N ILE A 77 -3.33 -0.54 -2.58
CA ILE A 77 -4.03 0.74 -2.54
C ILE A 77 -3.53 1.50 -1.31
N ILE A 78 -2.76 2.54 -1.52
CA ILE A 78 -2.30 3.42 -0.46
C ILE A 78 -3.23 4.62 -0.44
N HIS A 79 -4.13 4.67 0.54
CA HIS A 79 -5.09 5.78 0.69
C HIS A 79 -4.40 7.05 1.20
N LEU A 80 -3.54 6.89 2.21
CA LEU A 80 -2.82 7.99 2.83
C LEU A 80 -1.50 7.50 3.44
N VAL A 81 -0.43 8.24 3.20
CA VAL A 81 0.80 8.22 4.01
C VAL A 81 1.11 9.65 4.44
N LYS A 82 1.23 9.85 5.75
CA LYS A 82 1.44 11.18 6.35
C LYS A 82 2.37 11.09 7.57
N GLY A 83 3.26 12.07 7.72
CA GLY A 83 4.25 12.16 8.80
C GLY A 83 5.69 11.93 8.33
N ASP A 84 6.59 11.66 9.26
CA ASP A 84 8.01 11.35 9.00
C ASP A 84 8.22 9.84 9.03
N CYS A 85 7.80 9.18 7.95
CA CYS A 85 7.76 7.73 7.89
C CYS A 85 8.17 7.15 6.54
N THR A 86 8.56 5.87 6.56
CA THR A 86 8.87 5.08 5.38
C THR A 86 7.92 3.90 5.24
N LEU A 87 7.27 3.79 4.08
CA LEU A 87 6.53 2.61 3.65
C LEU A 87 7.35 1.88 2.58
N ASP A 88 7.90 0.73 2.95
CA ASP A 88 8.84 -0.03 2.13
C ASP A 88 8.18 -1.29 1.56
N PHE A 89 7.93 -1.26 0.26
CA PHE A 89 7.44 -2.36 -0.56
C PHE A 89 8.48 -2.78 -1.61
N SER A 90 9.76 -2.46 -1.42
CA SER A 90 10.85 -2.82 -2.34
C SER A 90 10.87 -4.31 -2.70
N LYS A 91 10.54 -5.19 -1.73
CA LYS A 91 10.52 -6.66 -1.87
C LYS A 91 9.11 -7.22 -2.08
N LEU A 92 8.14 -6.38 -2.46
CA LEU A 92 6.76 -6.77 -2.70
C LEU A 92 6.40 -6.62 -4.19
N THR A 93 6.05 -7.74 -4.82
CA THR A 93 5.62 -7.75 -6.22
C THR A 93 4.12 -7.51 -6.32
N SER A 94 3.70 -6.65 -7.25
CA SER A 94 2.28 -6.37 -7.51
C SER A 94 1.98 -6.14 -9.00
N LYS A 95 0.71 -6.16 -9.40
CA LYS A 95 0.33 -5.71 -10.76
C LYS A 95 0.16 -4.20 -10.84
N GLU A 96 -0.34 -3.61 -9.75
CA GLU A 96 -0.63 -2.19 -9.68
C GLU A 96 -0.41 -1.68 -8.25
N VAL A 97 0.16 -0.49 -8.13
CA VAL A 97 0.18 0.28 -6.89
C VAL A 97 -0.56 1.60 -7.12
N CYS A 98 -1.64 1.83 -6.38
CA CYS A 98 -2.42 3.05 -6.43
C CYS A 98 -2.07 3.93 -5.22
N CYS A 99 -1.51 5.12 -5.43
CA CYS A 99 -0.99 5.98 -4.36
C CYS A 99 -1.84 7.26 -4.19
N VAL A 100 -3.00 7.15 -3.56
CA VAL A 100 -4.01 8.23 -3.50
C VAL A 100 -3.48 9.53 -2.88
N SER A 101 -2.72 9.46 -1.79
CA SER A 101 -2.11 10.66 -1.17
C SER A 101 -0.86 10.32 -0.36
N LEU A 102 0.28 10.92 -0.71
CA LEU A 102 1.54 10.87 0.04
C LEU A 102 1.93 12.31 0.43
N ARG A 103 2.20 12.57 1.72
CA ARG A 103 2.36 13.94 2.28
C ARG A 103 3.51 14.06 3.27
N ASP A 104 3.75 15.28 3.75
CA ASP A 104 4.77 15.63 4.73
C ASP A 104 6.17 15.13 4.31
N ASN A 105 6.94 14.52 5.22
CA ASN A 105 8.27 13.96 4.97
C ASN A 105 8.23 12.46 4.61
N SER A 106 7.09 11.94 4.16
CA SER A 106 6.95 10.51 3.93
C SER A 106 7.75 10.00 2.74
N GLN A 107 8.27 8.78 2.86
CA GLN A 107 8.91 8.05 1.77
C GLN A 107 8.14 6.75 1.50
N THR A 108 7.75 6.53 0.25
CA THR A 108 7.16 5.27 -0.20
C THR A 108 8.10 4.62 -1.21
N ILE A 109 8.47 3.37 -1.00
CA ILE A 109 9.36 2.61 -1.89
C ILE A 109 8.54 1.48 -2.51
N VAL A 110 8.40 1.47 -3.83
CA VAL A 110 7.61 0.49 -4.56
C VAL A 110 8.54 -0.48 -5.29
N GLY A 111 8.42 -1.76 -4.97
CA GLY A 111 9.09 -2.85 -5.66
C GLY A 111 8.53 -3.14 -7.05
N PRO A 112 8.77 -4.35 -7.59
CA PRO A 112 8.33 -4.73 -8.93
C PRO A 112 6.82 -4.58 -9.13
N THR A 113 6.43 -3.68 -10.05
CA THR A 113 5.04 -3.47 -10.45
C THR A 113 4.93 -3.11 -11.92
N LYS A 114 3.76 -3.36 -12.53
CA LYS A 114 3.50 -2.97 -13.92
C LYS A 114 3.02 -1.53 -14.04
N VAL A 115 2.24 -1.07 -13.07
CA VAL A 115 1.57 0.24 -13.11
C VAL A 115 1.63 0.89 -11.73
N ILE A 116 1.95 2.17 -11.71
CA ILE A 116 1.73 3.03 -10.55
C ILE A 116 0.71 4.08 -10.96
N SER A 117 -0.43 4.11 -10.26
CA SER A 117 -1.57 4.96 -10.60
C SER A 117 -1.90 5.95 -9.49
N ARG A 118 -2.48 7.09 -9.88
CA ARG A 118 -3.03 8.10 -8.95
C ARG A 118 -2.03 8.67 -7.95
N ALA A 119 -0.74 8.62 -8.24
CA ALA A 119 0.32 9.07 -7.33
C ALA A 119 0.25 10.58 -7.10
N ASN A 120 -0.46 10.99 -6.04
CA ASN A 120 -0.57 12.39 -5.64
C ASN A 120 0.36 12.64 -4.45
N LEU A 121 1.43 13.38 -4.72
CA LEU A 121 2.47 13.72 -3.75
C LEU A 121 2.41 15.21 -3.39
N GLN A 122 2.60 15.51 -2.11
CA GLN A 122 2.61 16.87 -1.57
C GLN A 122 3.79 17.07 -0.60
N ASP A 123 4.07 18.32 -0.25
CA ASP A 123 5.08 18.73 0.72
C ASP A 123 6.49 18.25 0.36
N LYS A 124 7.07 17.31 1.10
CA LYS A 124 8.39 16.73 0.88
C LYS A 124 8.32 15.22 0.59
N ALA A 125 7.13 14.71 0.25
CA ALA A 125 6.91 13.30 0.04
C ALA A 125 7.74 12.76 -1.14
N ILE A 126 8.26 11.55 -1.00
CA ILE A 126 9.07 10.89 -2.03
C ILE A 126 8.45 9.53 -2.36
N LEU A 127 8.19 9.30 -3.65
CA LEU A 127 7.83 7.97 -4.17
C LEU A 127 9.00 7.43 -4.98
N LYS A 128 9.63 6.38 -4.49
CA LYS A 128 10.69 5.65 -5.20
C LYS A 128 10.11 4.40 -5.83
N TYR A 129 10.53 4.05 -7.04
CA TYR A 129 10.16 2.79 -7.66
C TYR A 129 11.31 2.26 -8.53
N SER A 130 11.31 0.94 -8.78
CA SER A 130 12.28 0.30 -9.67
C SER A 130 11.64 -0.31 -10.91
N GLY A 131 12.47 -0.55 -11.92
CA GLY A 131 12.08 -1.30 -13.11
C GLY A 131 11.24 -0.47 -14.09
N SER A 132 10.38 -1.13 -14.84
CA SER A 132 9.67 -0.56 -15.99
C SER A 132 8.22 -0.19 -15.70
N ALA A 133 7.90 0.19 -14.46
CA ALA A 133 6.52 0.53 -14.09
C ALA A 133 6.02 1.75 -14.88
N ARG A 134 4.82 1.65 -15.46
CA ARG A 134 4.18 2.80 -16.12
C ARG A 134 3.50 3.69 -15.08
N LEU A 135 3.89 4.96 -15.02
CA LEU A 135 3.20 5.97 -14.21
C LEU A 135 1.93 6.44 -14.93
N GLN A 136 0.82 6.56 -14.19
CA GLN A 136 -0.46 7.04 -14.71
C GLN A 136 -1.16 7.98 -13.72
N SER A 137 -1.66 9.11 -14.22
CA SER A 137 -2.46 10.08 -13.45
C SER A 137 -1.76 10.48 -12.14
N TYR A 138 -0.58 11.07 -12.22
CA TYR A 138 0.17 11.53 -11.05
C TYR A 138 0.11 13.06 -10.90
N SER A 139 0.29 13.55 -9.68
CA SER A 139 0.40 14.96 -9.34
C SER A 139 1.51 15.14 -8.30
N VAL A 140 2.36 16.14 -8.49
CA VAL A 140 3.50 16.42 -7.63
C VAL A 140 3.46 17.89 -7.26
N ILE A 141 3.33 18.17 -5.97
CA ILE A 141 3.17 19.53 -5.42
C ILE A 141 4.23 19.78 -4.34
N GLY A 142 4.76 21.00 -4.28
CA GLY A 142 5.78 21.39 -3.30
C GLY A 142 7.17 20.87 -3.65
N MET A 143 7.90 20.39 -2.65
CA MET A 143 9.23 19.77 -2.78
C MET A 143 9.16 18.24 -3.01
N SER A 144 7.96 17.71 -3.25
CA SER A 144 7.76 16.29 -3.47
C SER A 144 8.31 15.83 -4.82
N ARG A 145 8.60 14.54 -4.97
CA ARG A 145 9.15 13.98 -6.20
C ARG A 145 8.93 12.47 -6.33
N ILE A 146 8.94 12.02 -7.58
CA ILE A 146 8.89 10.61 -7.96
C ILE A 146 10.26 10.25 -8.54
N GLU A 147 10.89 9.20 -8.03
CA GLU A 147 12.25 8.78 -8.39
C GLU A 147 12.24 7.35 -8.93
N LEU A 148 12.76 7.16 -10.15
CA LEU A 148 13.14 5.84 -10.64
C LEU A 148 14.52 5.48 -10.07
N VAL A 149 14.62 4.33 -9.41
CA VAL A 149 15.86 3.82 -8.82
C VAL A 149 16.24 2.54 -9.53
N GLU A 150 17.46 2.51 -10.11
CA GLU A 150 17.93 1.38 -10.92
C GLU A 150 18.13 0.10 -10.11
N ASN A 151 18.49 0.22 -8.82
CA ASN A 151 18.65 -0.89 -7.90
C ASN A 151 18.00 -0.56 -6.54
N LEU A 152 16.87 -1.19 -6.23
CA LEU A 152 16.33 -1.22 -4.87
C LEU A 152 17.03 -2.37 -4.13
N VAL A 153 17.69 -2.06 -3.02
CA VAL A 153 18.47 -3.00 -2.17
C VAL A 153 17.57 -4.03 -1.48
#